data_AF-R4T282-F1
#
_entry.id   AF-R4T282-F1
#
_cell.length_a   1.000
_cell.length_b   1.000
_cell.length_c   1.000
_cell.angle_alpha   90.00
_cell.angle_beta   90.00
_cell.angle_gamma   90.00
#
_symmetry.space_group_name_H-M   'P 1'
#
loop_
_entity.id
_entity.type
_entity.pdbx_description
1 polymer ?
#
loop_
_entity_poly.entity_id
_entity_poly.type
_entity_poly.pdbx_seq_one_letter_code
_entity_poly.pdbx_strand_id
1 'polypeptide(L)'
;MPFLDPEPLYAKLTSGDAAGIAEVGATIADAKTSLQTVADGISDGALRAARSWRGTAAAEFVGKAKQSSHTVAEVYAQLNTAEAAVKGAAKAYSALRTSADTAIGPWRKLGLIDLLEAPEIAMKTIRALTAAQQTYESRLTALAATTDGGGSEGWDSDGNADISGVNPGEPWTSQGLAYDGENLLLGSYHDGDGDGSGDNPIGPGLTPSRLTYVDYETGVETGNVYLNGNGEVGSPTHTGGVATDGKHVWVSSNGYVYVYDKAELDAAQNSGKPVDAVDVVDTPAHSYVTYAQGKLFVGDYGNNRLYEVPVGPDGSPRPDEAGDPIETPNNVQGVVVRDDEFIFSSSDGHSGKFYRQDRTPEWYDFNDREEIELKGGEPGNEDGYDSHGVEEAVEIDGEIVLAHESGAYGYQKNPGSKWDEPELTRISLDELGLDPDGALSPGDAGYETDPDSLVGAAGVLDGATSTLSTAAGAMSRLQLVPHLLGDVPAATTFSDTLTKYVTAAGDRLTAGVEAVGGIADSLVTGADTYRRVEDGVKEGLERLGGLIP
;
A
#
# COMPACT_ATOMS: atom_id res chain seq x y z
N MET A 1 -55.55 8.63 -27.48
CA MET A 1 -54.44 7.64 -27.53
C MET A 1 -54.14 7.26 -26.10
N PRO A 2 -53.95 5.97 -25.76
CA PRO A 2 -53.41 5.62 -24.45
C PRO A 2 -52.00 6.21 -24.36
N PHE A 3 -51.78 7.12 -23.40
CA PHE A 3 -50.44 7.59 -23.08
C PHE A 3 -49.73 6.53 -22.22
N LEU A 4 -48.40 6.52 -22.25
CA LEU A 4 -47.61 5.56 -21.49
C LEU A 4 -47.68 5.93 -20.00
N ASP A 5 -48.13 5.00 -19.15
CA ASP A 5 -48.12 5.18 -17.70
C ASP A 5 -46.67 5.14 -17.17
N PRO A 6 -46.19 6.15 -16.42
CA PRO A 6 -44.85 6.12 -15.83
C PRO A 6 -44.72 5.20 -14.60
N GLU A 7 -45.81 4.79 -13.95
CA GLU A 7 -45.78 3.98 -12.72
C GLU A 7 -45.06 2.63 -12.88
N PRO A 8 -45.22 1.86 -13.97
CA PRO A 8 -44.45 0.63 -14.18
C PRO A 8 -42.94 0.84 -14.22
N LEU A 9 -42.46 1.94 -14.83
CA LEU A 9 -41.03 2.25 -14.86
C LEU A 9 -40.53 2.66 -13.47
N TYR A 10 -41.28 3.52 -12.76
CA TYR A 10 -40.97 3.85 -11.38
C TYR A 10 -40.88 2.60 -10.48
N ALA A 11 -41.85 1.69 -10.61
CA ALA A 11 -41.88 0.46 -9.81
C ALA A 11 -40.67 -0.43 -10.07
N LYS A 12 -40.22 -0.56 -11.33
CA LYS A 12 -38.99 -1.28 -11.68
C LYS A 12 -37.76 -0.66 -11.02
N LEU A 13 -37.58 0.66 -11.15
CA LEU A 13 -36.42 1.38 -10.62
C LEU A 13 -36.35 1.40 -9.09
N THR A 14 -37.50 1.31 -8.41
CA THR A 14 -37.58 1.40 -6.93
C THR A 14 -37.84 0.06 -6.25
N SER A 15 -37.72 -1.05 -6.99
CA SER A 15 -38.00 -2.41 -6.49
C SER A 15 -36.91 -3.03 -5.62
N GLY A 16 -35.70 -2.48 -5.64
CA GLY A 16 -34.56 -2.95 -4.85
C GLY A 16 -34.54 -2.46 -3.40
N ASP A 17 -33.51 -2.89 -2.67
CA ASP A 17 -33.35 -2.69 -1.25
C ASP A 17 -31.93 -2.20 -0.90
N ALA A 18 -31.82 -0.91 -0.56
CA ALA A 18 -30.57 -0.28 -0.17
C ALA A 18 -29.97 -0.87 1.12
N ALA A 19 -30.81 -1.33 2.05
CA ALA A 19 -30.35 -1.91 3.30
C ALA A 19 -29.74 -3.29 3.06
N GLY A 20 -30.39 -4.13 2.23
CA GLY A 20 -29.83 -5.41 1.79
C GLY A 20 -28.49 -5.27 1.06
N ILE A 21 -28.30 -4.25 0.22
CA ILE A 21 -26.98 -3.99 -0.41
C ILE A 21 -25.94 -3.64 0.68
N ALA A 22 -26.30 -2.81 1.65
CA ALA A 22 -25.39 -2.43 2.73
C ALA A 22 -25.01 -3.62 3.64
N GLU A 23 -25.93 -4.56 3.86
CA GLU A 23 -25.67 -5.79 4.64
C GLU A 23 -24.63 -6.71 3.96
N VAL A 24 -24.65 -6.80 2.63
CA VAL A 24 -23.59 -7.47 1.87
C VAL A 24 -22.24 -6.80 2.13
N GLY A 25 -22.19 -5.47 2.10
CA GLY A 25 -20.97 -4.70 2.39
C GLY A 25 -20.47 -4.92 3.82
N ALA A 26 -21.38 -5.00 4.81
CA ALA A 26 -21.02 -5.31 6.19
C ALA A 26 -20.41 -6.71 6.33
N THR A 27 -20.93 -7.70 5.62
CA THR A 27 -20.38 -9.07 5.63
C THR A 27 -18.95 -9.10 5.07
N ILE A 28 -18.66 -8.29 4.04
CA ILE A 28 -17.29 -8.14 3.50
C ILE A 28 -16.38 -7.46 4.53
N ALA A 29 -16.87 -6.42 5.21
CA ALA A 29 -16.12 -5.73 6.26
C ALA A 29 -15.76 -6.67 7.44
N ASP A 30 -16.70 -7.51 7.88
CA ASP A 30 -16.45 -8.49 8.94
C ASP A 30 -15.37 -9.51 8.54
N ALA A 31 -15.38 -9.95 7.28
CA ALA A 31 -14.35 -10.83 6.74
C ALA A 31 -12.98 -10.12 6.72
N LYS A 32 -12.91 -8.86 6.32
CA LYS A 32 -11.67 -8.05 6.37
C LYS A 32 -11.09 -7.94 7.78
N THR A 33 -11.92 -7.64 8.79
CA THR A 33 -11.46 -7.62 10.19
C THR A 33 -10.94 -8.98 10.65
N SER A 34 -11.56 -10.06 10.17
CA SER A 34 -11.08 -11.43 10.42
C SER A 34 -9.71 -11.66 9.77
N LEU A 35 -9.46 -11.16 8.57
CA LEU A 35 -8.16 -11.28 7.90
C LEU A 35 -7.05 -10.51 8.61
N GLN A 36 -7.33 -9.31 9.13
CA GLN A 36 -6.37 -8.58 9.97
C GLN A 36 -5.97 -9.39 11.22
N THR A 37 -6.97 -9.98 11.90
CA THR A 37 -6.72 -10.86 13.05
C THR A 37 -5.89 -12.09 12.67
N VAL A 38 -6.08 -12.62 11.45
CA VAL A 38 -5.29 -13.74 10.91
C VAL A 38 -3.85 -13.31 10.64
N ALA A 39 -3.63 -12.17 10.01
CA ALA A 39 -2.29 -11.62 9.74
C ALA A 39 -1.52 -11.40 11.06
N ASP A 40 -2.15 -10.76 12.05
CA ASP A 40 -1.59 -10.59 13.40
C ASP A 40 -1.22 -11.93 14.04
N GLY A 41 -2.09 -12.94 13.89
CA GLY A 41 -1.87 -14.29 14.40
C GLY A 41 -0.70 -15.01 13.71
N ILE A 42 -0.55 -14.84 12.39
CA ILE A 42 0.58 -15.39 11.63
C ILE A 42 1.88 -14.74 12.10
N SER A 43 1.91 -13.42 12.22
CA SER A 43 3.08 -12.65 12.69
C SER A 43 3.46 -12.99 14.14
N ASP A 44 2.49 -13.06 15.07
CA ASP A 44 2.73 -13.48 16.46
C ASP A 44 3.24 -14.94 16.53
N GLY A 45 2.65 -15.84 15.74
CA GLY A 45 3.12 -17.23 15.60
C GLY A 45 4.57 -17.29 15.11
N ALA A 46 4.90 -16.49 14.10
CA ALA A 46 6.25 -16.41 13.54
C ALA A 46 7.27 -15.91 14.56
N LEU A 47 6.97 -14.80 15.24
CA LEU A 47 7.81 -14.20 16.28
C LEU A 47 8.02 -15.14 17.47
N ARG A 48 6.97 -15.84 17.92
CA ARG A 48 7.08 -16.81 19.02
C ARG A 48 8.02 -17.95 18.67
N ALA A 49 7.95 -18.46 17.45
CA ALA A 49 8.86 -19.51 17.00
C ALA A 49 10.30 -18.98 16.91
N ALA A 50 10.51 -17.82 16.29
CA ALA A 50 11.84 -17.25 16.06
C ALA A 50 12.63 -16.91 17.34
N ARG A 51 11.94 -16.57 18.45
CA ARG A 51 12.60 -16.22 19.73
C ARG A 51 13.53 -17.28 20.29
N SER A 52 13.19 -18.55 20.06
CA SER A 52 13.93 -19.69 20.62
C SER A 52 14.38 -20.69 19.57
N TRP A 53 14.17 -20.42 18.28
CA TRP A 53 14.50 -21.31 17.18
C TRP A 53 15.34 -20.56 16.15
N ARG A 54 16.56 -21.06 15.89
CA ARG A 54 17.53 -20.46 14.96
C ARG A 54 18.00 -21.45 13.90
N GLY A 55 18.57 -20.93 12.81
CA GLY A 55 19.14 -21.70 11.69
C GLY A 55 18.21 -21.80 10.47
N THR A 56 18.67 -22.50 9.42
CA THR A 56 18.01 -22.55 8.10
C THR A 56 16.54 -22.97 8.17
N ALA A 57 16.19 -23.95 9.02
CA ALA A 57 14.81 -24.40 9.15
C ALA A 57 13.90 -23.34 9.78
N ALA A 58 14.42 -22.51 10.69
CA ALA A 58 13.69 -21.38 11.27
C ALA A 58 13.48 -20.28 10.22
N ALA A 59 14.51 -19.98 9.42
CA ALA A 59 14.42 -19.02 8.33
C ALA A 59 13.40 -19.44 7.26
N GLU A 60 13.41 -20.71 6.83
CA GLU A 60 12.41 -21.25 5.88
C GLU A 60 10.98 -21.17 6.44
N PHE A 61 10.79 -21.39 7.73
CA PHE A 61 9.49 -21.24 8.38
C PHE A 61 9.03 -19.78 8.41
N VAL A 62 9.89 -18.84 8.81
CA VAL A 62 9.57 -17.41 8.81
C VAL A 62 9.23 -16.93 7.40
N GLY A 63 9.97 -17.39 6.38
CA GLY A 63 9.65 -17.10 4.97
C GLY A 63 8.26 -17.59 4.55
N LYS A 64 7.86 -18.81 4.94
CA LYS A 64 6.50 -19.33 4.67
C LYS A 64 5.40 -18.59 5.42
N ALA A 65 5.68 -18.15 6.65
CA ALA A 65 4.76 -17.33 7.43
C ALA A 65 4.58 -15.94 6.79
N LYS A 66 5.67 -15.30 6.36
CA LYS A 66 5.63 -14.05 5.57
C LYS A 66 4.81 -14.20 4.30
N GLN A 67 5.06 -15.25 3.51
CA GLN A 67 4.28 -15.55 2.30
C GLN A 67 2.79 -15.74 2.59
N SER A 68 2.45 -16.44 3.68
CA SER A 68 1.06 -16.63 4.10
C SER A 68 0.39 -15.32 4.51
N SER A 69 1.13 -14.44 5.21
CA SER A 69 0.65 -13.10 5.58
C SER A 69 0.40 -12.25 4.33
N HIS A 70 1.33 -12.26 3.37
CA HIS A 70 1.18 -11.57 2.09
C HIS A 70 -0.08 -12.04 1.34
N THR A 71 -0.31 -13.36 1.22
CA THR A 71 -1.53 -13.88 0.61
C THR A 71 -2.81 -13.42 1.32
N VAL A 72 -2.79 -13.30 2.66
CA VAL A 72 -3.92 -12.76 3.43
C VAL A 72 -4.14 -11.27 3.12
N ALA A 73 -3.06 -10.49 2.99
CA ALA A 73 -3.11 -9.07 2.64
C ALA A 73 -3.66 -8.84 1.22
N GLU A 74 -3.22 -9.63 0.24
CA GLU A 74 -3.77 -9.56 -1.13
C GLU A 74 -5.28 -9.80 -1.15
N VAL A 75 -5.77 -10.77 -0.38
CA VAL A 75 -7.21 -11.03 -0.27
C VAL A 75 -7.92 -9.93 0.50
N TYR A 76 -7.29 -9.34 1.53
CA TYR A 76 -7.83 -8.17 2.22
C TYR A 76 -8.03 -6.99 1.25
N ALA A 77 -7.05 -6.69 0.40
CA ALA A 77 -7.15 -5.67 -0.63
C ALA A 77 -8.27 -5.96 -1.63
N GLN A 78 -8.38 -7.22 -2.07
CA GLN A 78 -9.47 -7.69 -2.92
C GLN A 78 -10.85 -7.44 -2.25
N LEU A 79 -10.99 -7.79 -0.98
CA LEU A 79 -12.23 -7.53 -0.23
C LEU A 79 -12.48 -6.04 0.00
N ASN A 80 -11.44 -5.22 0.15
CA ASN A 80 -11.56 -3.76 0.26
C ASN A 80 -12.18 -3.15 -1.02
N THR A 81 -11.68 -3.55 -2.18
CA THR A 81 -12.25 -3.16 -3.48
C THR A 81 -13.71 -3.59 -3.62
N ALA A 82 -14.03 -4.81 -3.20
CA ALA A 82 -15.41 -5.32 -3.21
C ALA A 82 -16.32 -4.52 -2.27
N GLU A 83 -15.87 -4.21 -1.06
CA GLU A 83 -16.61 -3.41 -0.07
C GLU A 83 -16.89 -2.00 -0.59
N ALA A 84 -15.89 -1.34 -1.17
CA ALA A 84 -16.03 -0.02 -1.78
C ALA A 84 -17.04 -0.05 -2.94
N ALA A 85 -16.97 -1.07 -3.81
CA ALA A 85 -17.91 -1.25 -4.90
C ALA A 85 -19.36 -1.41 -4.40
N VAL A 86 -19.57 -2.23 -3.36
CA VAL A 86 -20.90 -2.46 -2.75
C VAL A 86 -21.45 -1.20 -2.07
N LYS A 87 -20.62 -0.48 -1.30
CA LYS A 87 -21.01 0.82 -0.70
C LYS A 87 -21.35 1.84 -1.78
N GLY A 88 -20.57 1.87 -2.87
CA GLY A 88 -20.84 2.68 -4.05
C GLY A 88 -22.20 2.36 -4.68
N ALA A 89 -22.52 1.07 -4.84
CA ALA A 89 -23.80 0.61 -5.37
C ALA A 89 -24.99 0.96 -4.46
N ALA A 90 -24.86 0.81 -3.14
CA ALA A 90 -25.88 1.19 -2.16
C ALA A 90 -26.18 2.70 -2.22
N LYS A 91 -25.13 3.53 -2.29
CA LYS A 91 -25.25 4.98 -2.44
C LYS A 91 -25.89 5.35 -3.78
N ALA A 92 -25.48 4.70 -4.87
CA ALA A 92 -26.04 4.92 -6.20
C ALA A 92 -27.52 4.55 -6.27
N TYR A 93 -27.93 3.44 -5.64
CA TYR A 93 -29.33 3.01 -5.59
C TYR A 93 -30.19 3.96 -4.75
N SER A 94 -29.67 4.44 -3.61
CA SER A 94 -30.35 5.45 -2.79
C SER A 94 -30.56 6.77 -3.55
N ALA A 95 -29.57 7.17 -4.36
CA ALA A 95 -29.68 8.35 -5.24
C ALA A 95 -30.70 8.13 -6.38
N LEU A 96 -30.73 6.93 -6.99
CA LEU A 96 -31.76 6.56 -7.97
C LEU A 96 -33.15 6.69 -7.37
N ARG A 97 -33.38 6.11 -6.18
CA ARG A 97 -34.69 6.15 -5.51
C ARG A 97 -35.15 7.58 -5.25
N THR A 98 -34.27 8.42 -4.71
CA THR A 98 -34.57 9.85 -4.49
C THR A 98 -34.93 10.58 -5.79
N SER A 99 -34.21 10.27 -6.87
CA SER A 99 -34.44 10.87 -8.19
C SER A 99 -35.76 10.38 -8.80
N ALA A 100 -36.08 9.09 -8.66
CA ALA A 100 -37.32 8.49 -9.11
C ALA A 100 -38.54 9.03 -8.34
N ASP A 101 -38.44 9.18 -7.01
CA ASP A 101 -39.47 9.78 -6.16
C ASP A 101 -39.75 11.23 -6.55
N THR A 102 -38.69 11.98 -6.88
CA THR A 102 -38.82 13.36 -7.38
C THR A 102 -39.49 13.39 -8.76
N ALA A 103 -39.07 12.50 -9.66
CA ALA A 103 -39.58 12.43 -11.04
C ALA A 103 -41.05 12.03 -11.13
N ILE A 104 -41.51 11.09 -10.30
CA ILE A 104 -42.89 10.58 -10.28
C ILE A 104 -43.86 11.56 -9.58
N GLY A 105 -43.36 12.45 -8.73
CA GLY A 105 -44.16 13.38 -7.94
C GLY A 105 -45.18 14.20 -8.73
N PRO A 106 -44.82 14.85 -9.85
CA PRO A 106 -45.76 15.58 -10.70
C PRO A 106 -46.88 14.69 -11.28
N TRP A 107 -46.54 13.47 -11.71
CA TRP A 107 -47.51 12.50 -12.24
C TRP A 107 -48.56 12.13 -11.18
N ARG A 108 -48.11 11.82 -9.95
CA ARG A 108 -49.00 11.44 -8.83
C ARG A 108 -49.86 12.58 -8.29
N LYS A 109 -49.55 13.83 -8.63
CA LYS A 109 -50.34 15.01 -8.24
C LYS A 109 -51.49 15.32 -9.20
N LEU A 110 -51.58 14.64 -10.36
CA LEU A 110 -52.66 14.83 -11.31
C LEU A 110 -54.02 14.48 -10.67
N GLY A 111 -54.97 15.40 -10.75
CA GLY A 111 -56.36 15.16 -10.36
C GLY A 111 -57.19 14.55 -11.49
N LEU A 112 -58.43 14.16 -11.18
CA LEU A 112 -59.41 13.65 -12.17
C LEU A 112 -59.77 14.65 -13.30
N ILE A 113 -59.42 15.92 -13.14
CA ILE A 113 -59.79 17.03 -14.05
C ILE A 113 -58.68 17.35 -15.06
N ASP A 114 -57.45 16.85 -14.84
CA ASP A 114 -56.24 17.24 -15.58
C ASP A 114 -55.90 16.30 -16.77
N LEU A 115 -56.90 15.59 -17.29
CA LEU A 115 -56.74 14.58 -18.36
C LEU A 115 -56.20 15.16 -19.69
N LEU A 116 -56.30 16.47 -19.89
CA LEU A 116 -55.73 17.17 -21.06
C LEU A 116 -54.21 17.38 -20.95
N GLU A 117 -53.67 17.52 -19.74
CA GLU A 117 -52.23 17.74 -19.48
C GLU A 117 -51.48 16.42 -19.20
N ALA A 118 -52.23 15.36 -18.85
CA ALA A 118 -51.70 14.04 -18.53
C ALA A 118 -50.67 13.49 -19.55
N PRO A 119 -50.84 13.61 -20.88
CA PRO A 119 -49.85 13.11 -21.83
C PRO A 119 -48.49 13.83 -21.74
N GLU A 120 -48.49 15.14 -21.51
CA GLU A 120 -47.26 15.93 -21.41
C GLU A 120 -46.51 15.64 -20.11
N ILE A 121 -47.23 15.57 -19.00
CA ILE A 121 -46.66 15.23 -17.69
C ILE A 121 -46.13 13.80 -17.69
N ALA A 122 -46.87 12.84 -18.26
CA ALA A 122 -46.40 11.46 -18.41
C ALA A 122 -45.08 11.39 -19.19
N MET A 123 -44.98 12.08 -20.33
CA MET A 123 -43.73 12.13 -21.11
C MET A 123 -42.57 12.77 -20.34
N LYS A 124 -42.79 13.87 -19.62
CA LYS A 124 -41.77 14.52 -18.79
C LYS A 124 -41.28 13.60 -17.67
N THR A 125 -42.21 12.94 -16.97
CA THR A 125 -41.89 11.98 -15.91
C THR A 125 -41.12 10.77 -16.46
N ILE A 126 -41.54 10.19 -17.58
CA ILE A 126 -40.81 9.06 -18.20
C ILE A 126 -39.39 9.48 -18.57
N ARG A 127 -39.19 10.65 -19.19
CA ARG A 127 -37.84 11.13 -19.52
C ARG A 127 -36.96 11.31 -18.28
N ALA A 128 -37.51 11.86 -17.20
CA ALA A 128 -36.78 12.02 -15.95
C ALA A 128 -36.42 10.66 -15.30
N LEU A 129 -37.35 9.70 -15.30
CA LEU A 129 -37.09 8.33 -14.82
C LEU A 129 -36.04 7.62 -15.68
N THR A 130 -36.08 7.73 -17.00
CA THR A 130 -35.08 7.17 -17.90
C THR A 130 -33.70 7.81 -17.70
N ALA A 131 -33.62 9.12 -17.49
CA ALA A 131 -32.35 9.79 -17.18
C ALA A 131 -31.76 9.32 -15.83
N ALA A 132 -32.62 9.14 -14.81
CA ALA A 132 -32.21 8.59 -13.52
C ALA A 132 -31.70 7.14 -13.67
N GLN A 133 -32.41 6.31 -14.44
CA GLN A 133 -31.98 4.95 -14.78
C GLN A 133 -30.60 4.94 -15.46
N GLN A 134 -30.41 5.73 -16.52
CA GLN A 134 -29.13 5.77 -17.26
C GLN A 134 -27.95 6.20 -16.37
N THR A 135 -28.18 7.19 -15.50
CA THR A 135 -27.16 7.65 -14.54
C THR A 135 -26.79 6.54 -13.56
N TYR A 136 -27.79 5.79 -13.08
CA TYR A 136 -27.57 4.67 -12.18
C TYR A 136 -26.85 3.49 -12.86
N GLU A 137 -27.29 3.10 -14.05
CA GLU A 137 -26.66 2.03 -14.85
C GLU A 137 -25.21 2.36 -15.18
N SER A 138 -24.91 3.61 -15.56
CA SER A 138 -23.53 4.05 -15.80
C SER A 138 -22.65 3.89 -14.56
N ARG A 139 -23.19 4.14 -13.36
CA ARG A 139 -22.46 3.96 -12.10
C ARG A 139 -22.24 2.48 -11.80
N LEU A 140 -23.25 1.63 -11.97
CA LEU A 140 -23.09 0.19 -11.77
C LEU A 140 -22.05 -0.41 -12.73
N THR A 141 -22.05 0.00 -14.00
CA THR A 141 -21.04 -0.44 -14.97
C THR A 141 -19.63 -0.02 -14.56
N ALA A 142 -19.45 1.21 -14.07
CA ALA A 142 -18.15 1.67 -13.58
C ALA A 142 -17.68 0.88 -12.35
N LEU A 143 -18.58 0.58 -11.41
CA LEU A 143 -18.28 -0.24 -10.23
C LEU A 143 -18.03 -1.72 -10.59
N ALA A 144 -18.63 -2.22 -11.67
CA ALA A 144 -18.32 -3.55 -12.18
C ALA A 144 -16.90 -3.59 -12.74
N ALA A 145 -16.46 -2.55 -13.47
CA ALA A 145 -15.11 -2.48 -14.02
C ALA A 145 -14.01 -2.50 -12.93
N THR A 146 -14.25 -1.88 -11.76
CA THR A 146 -13.27 -1.91 -10.65
C THR A 146 -13.13 -3.30 -10.02
N THR A 147 -14.12 -4.18 -10.18
CA THR A 147 -14.11 -5.56 -9.65
C THR A 147 -13.80 -6.62 -10.71
N ASP A 148 -13.45 -6.20 -11.94
CA ASP A 148 -13.05 -7.09 -13.04
C ASP A 148 -11.51 -7.17 -13.20
N GLY A 149 -10.74 -6.60 -12.26
CA GLY A 149 -9.27 -6.68 -12.22
C GLY A 149 -8.53 -5.48 -12.82
N GLY A 150 -9.15 -4.29 -12.88
CA GLY A 150 -8.53 -3.07 -13.44
C GLY A 150 -8.04 -2.03 -12.41
N GLY A 151 -7.78 -2.42 -11.15
CA GLY A 151 -7.12 -1.56 -10.15
C GLY A 151 -5.62 -1.87 -10.06
N SER A 152 -4.81 -0.98 -9.47
CA SER A 152 -3.38 -1.24 -9.22
C SER A 152 -3.20 -2.62 -8.59
N GLU A 153 -2.49 -3.49 -9.30
CA GLU A 153 -2.05 -4.75 -8.73
C GLU A 153 -1.07 -4.35 -7.61
N GLY A 154 -1.32 -4.80 -6.38
CA GLY A 154 -0.48 -4.50 -5.22
C GLY A 154 0.92 -5.11 -5.37
N TRP A 155 1.57 -5.50 -4.27
CA TRP A 155 2.83 -6.23 -4.41
C TRP A 155 2.62 -7.53 -5.19
N ASP A 156 3.45 -7.75 -6.20
CA ASP A 156 3.54 -9.01 -6.92
C ASP A 156 4.44 -10.01 -6.15
N SER A 157 4.59 -11.21 -6.70
CA SER A 157 5.40 -12.27 -6.08
C SER A 157 6.88 -11.95 -5.95
N ASP A 158 7.36 -10.94 -6.68
CA ASP A 158 8.75 -10.52 -6.75
C ASP A 158 8.99 -9.27 -5.88
N GLY A 159 7.98 -8.82 -5.12
CA GLY A 159 8.08 -7.68 -4.21
C GLY A 159 7.91 -6.33 -4.90
N ASN A 160 7.33 -6.31 -6.10
CA ASN A 160 7.14 -5.11 -6.90
C ASN A 160 5.69 -4.62 -6.81
N ALA A 161 5.46 -3.32 -6.65
CA ALA A 161 4.12 -2.75 -6.73
C ALA A 161 4.03 -1.68 -7.83
N ASP A 162 2.96 -1.78 -8.62
CA ASP A 162 2.61 -0.78 -9.61
C ASP A 162 1.53 0.15 -9.03
N ILE A 163 1.98 1.30 -8.54
CA ILE A 163 1.10 2.34 -8.02
C ILE A 163 0.82 3.45 -9.04
N SER A 164 1.04 3.19 -10.35
CA SER A 164 0.82 4.15 -11.47
C SER A 164 -0.65 4.54 -11.73
N GLY A 165 -1.50 4.45 -10.71
CA GLY A 165 -2.94 4.38 -10.82
C GLY A 165 -3.72 5.47 -10.09
N VAL A 166 -3.50 6.76 -10.34
CA VAL A 166 -4.51 7.80 -10.01
C VAL A 166 -4.57 8.94 -11.01
N ASN A 167 -4.95 8.53 -12.22
CA ASN A 167 -5.87 9.14 -13.17
C ASN A 167 -5.39 8.72 -14.57
N PRO A 168 -6.21 8.06 -15.41
CA PRO A 168 -5.83 7.85 -16.80
C PRO A 168 -5.50 9.20 -17.47
N GLY A 169 -4.22 9.46 -17.71
CA GLY A 169 -3.74 10.60 -18.51
C GLY A 169 -2.89 11.68 -17.83
N GLU A 170 -2.33 11.51 -16.63
CA GLU A 170 -1.42 12.50 -16.02
C GLU A 170 0.00 11.95 -15.73
N PRO A 171 1.07 12.67 -16.11
CA PRO A 171 2.46 12.22 -16.04
C PRO A 171 3.07 12.43 -14.65
N TRP A 172 2.59 11.70 -13.65
CA TRP A 172 3.15 11.80 -12.30
C TRP A 172 4.43 11.00 -12.16
N THR A 173 5.46 11.61 -11.58
CA THR A 173 6.77 11.04 -11.31
C THR A 173 7.00 10.92 -9.80
N SER A 174 7.31 9.70 -9.34
CA SER A 174 7.66 9.40 -7.94
C SER A 174 9.07 9.88 -7.64
N GLN A 175 9.29 10.43 -6.44
CA GLN A 175 10.57 10.98 -6.00
C GLN A 175 10.87 10.60 -4.54
N GLY A 176 10.00 11.00 -3.62
CA GLY A 176 10.19 10.73 -2.19
C GLY A 176 9.39 9.53 -1.70
N LEU A 177 9.88 8.88 -0.65
CA LEU A 177 9.20 7.82 0.08
C LEU A 177 9.41 7.96 1.59
N ALA A 178 8.35 7.87 2.38
CA ALA A 178 8.42 7.78 3.83
C ALA A 178 7.50 6.70 4.38
N TYR A 179 7.82 6.16 5.55
CA TYR A 179 6.95 5.28 6.31
C TYR A 179 6.47 5.98 7.58
N ASP A 180 5.17 5.87 7.89
CA ASP A 180 4.58 6.53 9.04
C ASP A 180 4.81 5.83 10.38
N GLY A 181 5.45 4.66 10.37
CA GLY A 181 5.70 3.85 11.56
C GLY A 181 4.53 2.93 11.94
N GLU A 182 3.43 2.93 11.16
CA GLU A 182 2.27 2.06 11.37
C GLU A 182 2.06 1.14 10.16
N ASN A 183 1.47 1.63 9.06
CA ASN A 183 1.22 0.82 7.88
C ASN A 183 1.10 1.65 6.59
N LEU A 184 1.46 2.93 6.61
CA LEU A 184 1.34 3.79 5.43
C LEU A 184 2.70 4.22 4.92
N LEU A 185 2.90 3.98 3.63
CA LEU A 185 3.91 4.64 2.82
C LEU A 185 3.34 5.96 2.29
N LEU A 186 4.13 7.02 2.37
CA LEU A 186 3.86 8.32 1.78
C LEU A 186 4.82 8.51 0.61
N GLY A 187 4.31 8.45 -0.61
CA GLY A 187 5.08 8.74 -1.83
C GLY A 187 4.89 10.20 -2.24
N SER A 188 5.97 10.91 -2.56
CA SER A 188 5.89 12.27 -3.13
C SER A 188 5.92 12.20 -4.66
N TYR A 189 5.08 13.01 -5.30
CA TYR A 189 4.93 13.01 -6.76
C TYR A 189 4.87 14.42 -7.34
N HIS A 190 5.50 14.60 -8.51
CA HIS A 190 5.41 15.82 -9.32
C HIS A 190 4.96 15.50 -10.76
N ASP A 191 4.48 16.49 -11.52
CA ASP A 191 3.89 16.31 -12.85
C ASP A 191 4.93 16.32 -14.00
N GLY A 192 6.16 15.88 -13.70
CA GLY A 192 7.29 15.79 -14.63
C GLY A 192 8.33 16.88 -14.44
N ASP A 193 9.52 16.63 -14.97
CA ASP A 193 10.61 17.59 -14.99
C ASP A 193 10.26 18.76 -15.91
N GLY A 194 10.28 19.97 -15.37
CA GLY A 194 10.36 21.19 -16.18
C GLY A 194 11.69 21.33 -16.91
N ASP A 195 12.29 20.25 -17.43
CA ASP A 195 13.60 20.23 -18.11
C ASP A 195 13.62 21.04 -19.41
N GLY A 196 12.46 21.53 -19.86
CA GLY A 196 12.35 22.33 -21.07
C GLY A 196 12.61 21.54 -22.34
N SER A 197 12.54 20.21 -22.31
CA SER A 197 12.68 19.34 -23.50
C SER A 197 11.51 19.43 -24.48
N GLY A 198 10.45 20.17 -24.14
CA GLY A 198 9.64 20.86 -25.14
C GLY A 198 8.45 20.09 -25.72
N ASP A 199 7.87 19.16 -24.97
CA ASP A 199 6.46 18.81 -25.16
C ASP A 199 5.64 19.47 -24.05
N ASN A 200 4.63 20.25 -24.47
CA ASN A 200 3.94 21.24 -23.66
C ASN A 200 3.54 20.75 -22.25
N PRO A 201 3.60 21.61 -21.21
CA PRO A 201 2.84 21.37 -19.99
C PRO A 201 1.39 21.10 -20.39
N ILE A 202 0.78 20.07 -19.81
CA ILE A 202 -0.64 19.75 -20.04
C ILE A 202 -1.48 20.84 -19.34
N GLY A 203 -1.53 22.03 -19.95
CA GLY A 203 -2.34 23.16 -19.50
C GLY A 203 -1.56 24.31 -18.86
N PRO A 204 -2.22 25.47 -18.69
CA PRO A 204 -1.61 26.65 -18.10
C PRO A 204 -1.62 26.53 -16.56
N GLY A 205 -0.48 26.16 -15.98
CA GLY A 205 -0.24 26.17 -14.53
C GLY A 205 0.50 24.90 -14.11
N LEU A 206 1.64 25.06 -13.45
CA LEU A 206 2.33 23.96 -12.76
C LEU A 206 1.33 23.30 -11.80
N THR A 207 1.10 22.00 -11.95
CA THR A 207 0.23 21.30 -11.01
C THR A 207 0.99 21.18 -9.69
N PRO A 208 0.40 21.56 -8.55
CA PRO A 208 1.06 21.36 -7.27
C PRO A 208 1.43 19.88 -7.11
N SER A 209 2.61 19.60 -6.56
CA SER A 209 3.00 18.24 -6.20
C SER A 209 1.98 17.62 -5.26
N ARG A 210 1.95 16.28 -5.21
CA ARG A 210 1.01 15.54 -4.36
C ARG A 210 1.74 14.54 -3.48
N LEU A 211 1.08 14.14 -2.40
CA LEU A 211 1.42 12.92 -1.68
C LEU A 211 0.41 11.83 -2.03
N THR A 212 0.93 10.63 -2.26
CA THR A 212 0.16 9.40 -2.43
C THR A 212 0.34 8.54 -1.19
N TYR A 213 -0.75 7.96 -0.71
CA TYR A 213 -0.78 7.05 0.42
C TYR A 213 -0.86 5.64 -0.11
N VAL A 214 0.15 4.82 0.19
CA VAL A 214 0.19 3.41 -0.17
C VAL A 214 0.12 2.61 1.11
N ASP A 215 -0.80 1.66 1.18
CA ASP A 215 -0.84 0.70 2.27
C ASP A 215 0.41 -0.19 2.14
N TYR A 216 1.29 -0.13 3.14
CA TYR A 216 2.57 -0.84 3.11
C TYR A 216 2.28 -2.32 2.85
N GLU A 217 1.52 -3.02 3.68
CA GLU A 217 1.25 -4.46 3.54
C GLU A 217 0.77 -4.90 2.15
N THR A 218 -0.10 -4.12 1.50
CA THR A 218 -0.74 -4.53 0.25
C THR A 218 -0.11 -3.93 -1.01
N GLY A 219 0.62 -2.81 -0.89
CA GLY A 219 1.21 -2.11 -2.03
C GLY A 219 0.17 -1.34 -2.85
N VAL A 220 -1.03 -1.18 -2.30
CA VAL A 220 -2.16 -0.54 -2.97
C VAL A 220 -2.28 0.90 -2.52
N GLU A 221 -2.49 1.81 -3.47
CA GLU A 221 -2.85 3.19 -3.16
C GLU A 221 -4.21 3.25 -2.43
N THR A 222 -4.21 3.92 -1.28
CA THR A 222 -5.39 4.16 -0.46
C THR A 222 -5.93 5.59 -0.62
N GLY A 223 -5.11 6.52 -1.12
CA GLY A 223 -5.56 7.85 -1.52
C GLY A 223 -4.41 8.79 -1.85
N ASN A 224 -4.75 10.05 -2.18
CA ASN A 224 -3.79 11.10 -2.44
C ASN A 224 -4.27 12.48 -1.98
N VAL A 225 -3.34 13.42 -1.88
CA VAL A 225 -3.59 14.81 -1.49
C VAL A 225 -2.64 15.76 -2.22
N TYR A 226 -3.16 16.87 -2.73
CA TYR A 226 -2.33 17.92 -3.33
C TYR A 226 -1.69 18.78 -2.24
N LEU A 227 -0.48 19.25 -2.51
CA LEU A 227 0.29 20.07 -1.58
C LEU A 227 0.23 21.55 -1.98
N ASN A 228 0.27 22.44 -1.00
CA ASN A 228 0.36 23.88 -1.20
C ASN A 228 1.36 24.50 -0.21
N GLY A 229 1.88 25.69 -0.54
CA GLY A 229 2.78 26.41 0.35
C GLY A 229 2.02 27.10 1.50
N ASN A 230 2.71 27.91 2.29
CA ASN A 230 2.15 28.62 3.45
C ASN A 230 1.52 29.99 3.10
N GLY A 231 1.34 30.28 1.80
CA GLY A 231 0.80 31.55 1.30
C GLY A 231 1.85 32.67 1.11
N GLU A 232 3.03 32.56 1.72
CA GLU A 232 4.19 33.42 1.42
C GLU A 232 5.11 32.77 0.39
N VAL A 233 5.41 31.49 0.57
CA VAL A 233 6.10 30.64 -0.39
C VAL A 233 5.05 29.84 -1.16
N GLY A 234 5.24 29.73 -2.48
CA GLY A 234 4.35 28.98 -3.36
C GLY A 234 4.40 27.46 -3.12
N SER A 235 3.48 26.74 -3.74
CA SER A 235 3.38 25.27 -3.65
C SER A 235 4.70 24.58 -4.04
N PRO A 236 5.01 23.42 -3.45
CA PRO A 236 6.07 22.56 -3.98
C PRO A 236 5.68 22.07 -5.38
N THR A 237 6.65 22.03 -6.29
CA THR A 237 6.44 21.70 -7.71
C THR A 237 7.38 20.63 -8.24
N HIS A 238 8.50 20.40 -7.55
CA HIS A 238 9.40 19.28 -7.79
C HIS A 238 9.78 18.75 -6.42
N THR A 239 8.92 17.89 -5.88
CA THR A 239 9.15 17.29 -4.56
C THR A 239 10.20 16.23 -4.71
N GLY A 240 11.32 16.38 -4.02
CA GLY A 240 12.28 15.31 -3.83
C GLY A 240 11.80 14.40 -2.70
N GLY A 241 12.62 14.22 -1.67
CA GLY A 241 12.30 13.41 -0.50
C GLY A 241 11.07 13.86 0.32
N VAL A 242 10.49 12.88 1.02
CA VAL A 242 9.45 13.08 2.03
C VAL A 242 9.85 12.33 3.29
N ALA A 243 9.53 12.89 4.46
CA ALA A 243 9.78 12.28 5.76
C ALA A 243 8.59 12.52 6.70
N THR A 244 8.46 11.69 7.74
CA THR A 244 7.40 11.85 8.75
C THR A 244 7.84 11.33 10.11
N ASP A 245 7.29 11.91 11.18
CA ASP A 245 7.39 11.41 12.56
C ASP A 245 6.06 10.83 13.06
N GLY A 246 5.09 10.64 12.14
CA GLY A 246 3.72 10.23 12.43
C GLY A 246 2.78 11.39 12.78
N LYS A 247 3.29 12.61 12.99
CA LYS A 247 2.48 13.82 13.29
C LYS A 247 2.71 14.95 12.30
N HIS A 248 3.95 15.11 11.85
CA HIS A 248 4.37 16.10 10.87
C HIS A 248 4.86 15.37 9.63
N VAL A 249 4.61 15.96 8.47
CA VAL A 249 5.17 15.49 7.20
C VAL A 249 6.07 16.59 6.65
N TRP A 250 7.31 16.24 6.34
CA TRP A 250 8.31 17.12 5.74
C TRP A 250 8.50 16.75 4.28
N VAL A 251 8.47 17.74 3.40
CA VAL A 251 8.66 17.55 1.97
C VAL A 251 9.75 18.49 1.49
N SER A 252 10.86 17.96 0.96
CA SER A 252 11.92 18.78 0.38
C SER A 252 11.57 19.16 -1.06
N SER A 253 11.58 20.45 -1.38
CA SER A 253 11.28 20.95 -2.73
C SER A 253 11.74 22.40 -2.88
N ASN A 254 12.09 22.82 -4.09
CA ASN A 254 12.26 24.25 -4.44
C ASN A 254 13.24 25.05 -3.56
N GLY A 255 14.23 24.42 -2.93
CA GLY A 255 15.13 25.08 -1.98
C GLY A 255 14.66 25.11 -0.53
N TYR A 256 13.53 24.48 -0.22
CA TYR A 256 12.89 24.51 1.09
C TYR A 256 12.56 23.10 1.59
N VAL A 257 12.32 23.00 2.89
CA VAL A 257 11.52 21.93 3.50
C VAL A 257 10.17 22.50 3.89
N TYR A 258 9.11 21.94 3.30
CA TYR A 258 7.71 22.25 3.60
C TYR A 258 7.25 21.36 4.75
N VAL A 259 6.60 21.94 5.75
CA VAL A 259 6.08 21.22 6.92
C VAL A 259 4.56 21.18 6.83
N TYR A 260 3.98 20.00 6.97
CA TYR A 260 2.53 19.78 6.98
C TYR A 260 2.10 19.08 8.27
N ASP A 261 0.88 19.37 8.72
CA ASP A 261 0.22 18.59 9.78
C ASP A 261 -0.36 17.31 9.16
N LYS A 262 0.05 16.14 9.67
CA LYS A 262 -0.39 14.85 9.13
C LYS A 262 -1.90 14.66 9.26
N ALA A 263 -2.51 15.13 10.35
CA ALA A 263 -3.96 14.97 10.54
C ALA A 263 -4.76 15.81 9.52
N GLU A 264 -4.23 16.96 9.10
CA GLU A 264 -4.83 17.74 8.02
C GLU A 264 -4.69 17.06 6.66
N LEU A 265 -3.51 16.51 6.35
CA LEU A 265 -3.29 15.72 5.14
C LEU A 265 -4.23 14.50 5.08
N ASP A 266 -4.32 13.74 6.19
CA ASP A 266 -5.17 12.55 6.30
C ASP A 266 -6.66 12.90 6.13
N ALA A 267 -7.11 14.04 6.67
CA ALA A 267 -8.48 14.51 6.50
C ALA A 267 -8.80 14.98 5.07
N ALA A 268 -7.78 15.36 4.30
CA ALA A 268 -7.91 15.89 2.95
C ALA A 268 -7.76 14.84 1.84
N GLN A 269 -7.44 13.58 2.17
CA GLN A 269 -7.30 12.48 1.21
C GLN A 269 -8.48 12.40 0.24
N ASN A 270 -8.18 12.29 -1.06
CA ASN A 270 -9.13 12.16 -2.17
C ASN A 270 -10.17 13.29 -2.26
N SER A 271 -9.96 14.41 -1.55
CA SER A 271 -10.87 15.55 -1.58
C SER A 271 -10.70 16.43 -2.82
N GLY A 272 -9.56 16.29 -3.52
CA GLY A 272 -9.12 17.18 -4.61
C GLY A 272 -8.73 18.58 -4.14
N LYS A 273 -8.67 18.82 -2.82
CA LYS A 273 -8.26 20.10 -2.26
C LYS A 273 -6.79 20.05 -1.83
N PRO A 274 -5.97 21.06 -2.20
CA PRO A 274 -4.63 21.18 -1.66
C PRO A 274 -4.64 21.47 -0.16
N VAL A 275 -3.63 20.99 0.54
CA VAL A 275 -3.35 21.29 1.96
C VAL A 275 -2.22 22.30 2.04
N ASP A 276 -2.40 23.35 2.83
CA ASP A 276 -1.40 24.40 3.01
C ASP A 276 -0.31 23.95 3.99
N ALA A 277 0.95 24.22 3.67
CA ALA A 277 2.06 23.99 4.59
C ALA A 277 1.90 24.87 5.84
N VAL A 278 2.07 24.27 7.02
CA VAL A 278 2.06 24.99 8.29
C VAL A 278 3.32 25.84 8.47
N ASP A 279 4.42 25.43 7.84
CA ASP A 279 5.70 26.14 7.82
C ASP A 279 6.47 25.82 6.52
N VAL A 280 7.35 26.73 6.10
CA VAL A 280 8.24 26.54 4.95
C VAL A 280 9.61 27.10 5.31
N VAL A 281 10.60 26.22 5.43
CA VAL A 281 11.92 26.56 5.98
C VAL A 281 12.99 26.44 4.90
N ASP A 282 13.80 27.50 4.75
CA ASP A 282 15.00 27.50 3.90
C ASP A 282 16.05 26.59 4.52
N THR A 283 16.53 25.59 3.78
CA THR A 283 17.45 24.57 4.29
C THR A 283 18.73 24.53 3.47
N PRO A 284 19.88 24.12 4.07
CA PRO A 284 21.16 24.09 3.36
C PRO A 284 21.19 23.13 2.16
N ALA A 285 20.22 22.22 2.10
CA ALA A 285 20.04 21.22 1.06
C ALA A 285 18.52 20.95 0.88
N HIS A 286 18.11 20.29 -0.22
CA HIS A 286 16.68 20.10 -0.54
C HIS A 286 16.40 19.01 -1.60
N SER A 287 17.35 18.14 -1.90
CA SER A 287 17.18 17.07 -2.90
C SER A 287 16.40 15.90 -2.32
N TYR A 288 16.73 15.49 -1.09
CA TYR A 288 16.05 14.40 -0.39
C TYR A 288 16.02 14.66 1.10
N VAL A 289 15.12 13.98 1.81
CA VAL A 289 14.97 14.15 3.25
C VAL A 289 14.43 12.88 3.89
N THR A 290 15.06 12.47 4.99
CA THR A 290 14.53 11.43 5.88
C THR A 290 14.47 11.93 7.32
N TYR A 291 13.62 11.32 8.15
CA TYR A 291 13.51 11.62 9.57
C TYR A 291 13.98 10.41 10.37
N ALA A 292 15.01 10.62 11.19
CA ALA A 292 15.53 9.58 12.07
C ALA A 292 16.10 10.20 13.34
N GLN A 293 16.00 9.49 14.46
CA GLN A 293 16.66 9.87 15.71
C GLN A 293 16.37 11.32 16.17
N GLY A 294 15.16 11.81 15.90
CA GLY A 294 14.72 13.16 16.28
C GLY A 294 15.24 14.30 15.40
N LYS A 295 15.82 14.00 14.23
CA LYS A 295 16.40 14.97 13.30
C LYS A 295 15.92 14.71 11.87
N LEU A 296 15.98 15.75 11.04
CA LEU A 296 15.92 15.59 9.60
C LEU A 296 17.34 15.42 9.05
N PHE A 297 17.51 14.48 8.14
CA PHE A 297 18.71 14.31 7.36
C PHE A 297 18.41 14.81 5.96
N VAL A 298 18.91 16.00 5.63
CA VAL A 298 18.55 16.73 4.40
C VAL A 298 19.73 16.69 3.42
N GLY A 299 19.48 16.15 2.24
CA GLY A 299 20.48 15.81 1.25
C GLY A 299 20.63 16.79 0.10
N ASP A 300 21.86 16.97 -0.37
CA ASP A 300 22.23 17.76 -1.54
C ASP A 300 22.84 16.84 -2.60
N TYR A 301 22.03 16.51 -3.60
CA TYR A 301 22.42 15.69 -4.75
C TYR A 301 23.60 16.31 -5.51
N GLY A 302 23.60 17.63 -5.71
CA GLY A 302 24.57 18.31 -6.56
C GLY A 302 25.94 18.51 -5.92
N ASN A 303 25.98 18.64 -4.58
CA ASN A 303 27.22 18.86 -3.82
C ASN A 303 27.69 17.63 -3.03
N ASN A 304 26.94 16.52 -3.07
CA ASN A 304 27.22 15.28 -2.35
C ASN A 304 27.36 15.49 -0.83
N ARG A 305 26.35 16.15 -0.25
CA ARG A 305 26.32 16.51 1.18
C ARG A 305 25.03 16.07 1.84
N LEU A 306 25.13 15.66 3.10
CA LEU A 306 24.00 15.37 3.97
C LEU A 306 24.10 16.23 5.24
N TYR A 307 23.01 16.88 5.61
CA TYR A 307 22.93 17.77 6.76
C TYR A 307 22.03 17.18 7.84
N GLU A 308 22.53 17.07 9.06
CA GLU A 308 21.72 16.75 10.24
C GLU A 308 21.05 18.02 10.78
N VAL A 309 19.77 18.19 10.49
CA VAL A 309 18.98 19.36 10.88
C VAL A 309 18.11 19.01 12.09
N PRO A 310 18.32 19.65 13.26
CA PRO A 310 17.46 19.46 14.43
C PRO A 310 16.02 19.89 14.16
N VAL A 311 15.07 19.21 14.79
CA VAL A 311 13.63 19.50 14.67
C VAL A 311 13.09 20.01 16.01
N GLY A 312 12.30 21.09 15.95
CA GLY A 312 11.60 21.63 17.11
C GLY A 312 10.45 20.72 17.58
N PRO A 313 9.93 20.91 18.82
CA PRO A 313 8.77 20.16 19.31
C PRO A 313 7.48 20.33 18.49
N ASP A 314 7.42 21.40 17.68
CA ASP A 314 6.36 21.78 16.75
C ASP A 314 6.61 21.29 15.32
N GLY A 315 7.66 20.48 15.11
CA GLY A 315 8.02 19.96 13.80
C GLY A 315 8.85 20.94 12.95
N SER A 316 9.12 22.16 13.39
CA SER A 316 9.88 23.13 12.59
C SER A 316 11.37 22.75 12.51
N PRO A 317 11.95 22.59 11.29
CA PRO A 317 13.38 22.40 11.09
C PRO A 317 14.22 23.59 11.59
N ARG A 318 15.41 23.33 12.12
CA ARG A 318 16.35 24.35 12.64
C ARG A 318 17.70 24.30 11.92
N PRO A 319 17.77 24.74 10.66
CA PRO A 319 18.97 24.62 9.82
C PRO A 319 20.17 25.40 10.38
N ASP A 320 19.94 26.50 11.09
CA ASP A 320 21.01 27.29 11.75
C ASP A 320 21.72 26.53 12.89
N GLU A 321 21.10 25.46 13.40
CA GLU A 321 21.67 24.57 14.42
C GLU A 321 22.32 23.32 13.82
N ALA A 322 22.32 23.17 12.50
CA ALA A 322 22.96 22.04 11.83
C ALA A 322 24.49 22.09 12.01
N GLY A 323 25.09 20.92 12.19
CA GLY A 323 26.53 20.76 12.28
C GLY A 323 27.22 20.86 10.91
N ASP A 324 28.49 20.48 10.88
CA ASP A 324 29.21 20.31 9.61
C ASP A 324 28.55 19.22 8.76
N PRO A 325 28.44 19.39 7.42
CA PRO A 325 27.80 18.42 6.56
C PRO A 325 28.62 17.15 6.41
N ILE A 326 27.91 16.03 6.35
CA ILE A 326 28.45 14.70 6.07
C ILE A 326 28.63 14.57 4.55
N GLU A 327 29.73 13.98 4.11
CA GLU A 327 29.96 13.73 2.68
C GLU A 327 29.26 12.44 2.26
N THR A 328 28.54 12.48 1.13
CA THR A 328 27.79 11.35 0.59
C THR A 328 28.47 10.77 -0.65
N PRO A 329 28.10 9.56 -1.11
CA PRO A 329 28.35 9.11 -2.46
C PRO A 329 27.88 10.12 -3.53
N ASN A 330 28.33 9.91 -4.77
CA ASN A 330 27.84 10.72 -5.88
C ASN A 330 26.38 10.38 -6.17
N ASN A 331 25.61 11.37 -6.63
CA ASN A 331 24.26 11.19 -7.16
C ASN A 331 23.30 10.50 -6.16
N VAL A 332 23.42 10.81 -4.87
CA VAL A 332 22.52 10.25 -3.84
C VAL A 332 21.16 10.91 -3.96
N GLN A 333 20.12 10.08 -3.99
CA GLN A 333 18.72 10.49 -4.09
C GLN A 333 17.94 10.16 -2.81
N GLY A 334 18.48 9.34 -1.90
CA GLY A 334 17.82 8.97 -0.65
C GLY A 334 18.77 8.36 0.39
N VAL A 335 18.30 8.28 1.64
CA VAL A 335 19.11 7.74 2.74
C VAL A 335 18.27 7.06 3.81
N VAL A 336 18.69 5.86 4.20
CA VAL A 336 18.28 5.19 5.43
C VAL A 336 19.34 5.45 6.51
N VAL A 337 18.88 5.86 7.69
CA VAL A 337 19.76 6.17 8.82
C VAL A 337 19.61 5.11 9.90
N ARG A 338 20.71 4.40 10.18
CA ARG A 338 20.82 3.42 11.26
C ARG A 338 21.69 3.96 12.39
N ASP A 339 21.83 3.22 13.48
CA ASP A 339 22.57 3.70 14.66
C ASP A 339 24.06 3.93 14.39
N ASP A 340 24.69 3.06 13.60
CA ASP A 340 26.13 3.06 13.30
C ASP A 340 26.46 3.32 11.83
N GLU A 341 25.47 3.31 10.93
CA GLU A 341 25.68 3.44 9.48
C GLU A 341 24.58 4.24 8.76
N PHE A 342 24.91 4.63 7.52
CA PHE A 342 23.98 5.12 6.51
C PHE A 342 23.91 4.11 5.36
N ILE A 343 22.71 3.91 4.83
CA ILE A 343 22.50 3.23 3.54
C ILE A 343 21.98 4.28 2.56
N PHE A 344 22.74 4.57 1.53
CA PHE A 344 22.39 5.55 0.49
C PHE A 344 21.84 4.86 -0.74
N SER A 345 20.73 5.35 -1.28
CA SER A 345 20.33 5.11 -2.67
C SER A 345 20.99 6.16 -3.56
N SER A 346 21.58 5.72 -4.67
CA SER A 346 22.25 6.57 -5.64
C SER A 346 21.77 6.22 -7.03
N SER A 347 21.42 7.23 -7.83
CA SER A 347 21.06 7.03 -9.23
C SER A 347 21.51 8.19 -10.12
N ASP A 348 21.95 7.87 -11.34
CA ASP A 348 22.22 8.84 -12.42
C ASP A 348 21.09 8.86 -13.48
N GLY A 349 19.90 8.40 -13.10
CA GLY A 349 18.74 8.21 -13.98
C GLY A 349 18.84 6.98 -14.89
N HIS A 350 19.97 6.28 -14.91
CA HIS A 350 20.20 5.10 -15.75
C HIS A 350 20.77 3.91 -14.99
N SER A 351 21.24 4.05 -13.77
CA SER A 351 21.66 2.92 -12.94
C SER A 351 21.52 3.30 -11.48
N GLY A 352 20.97 2.40 -10.68
CA GLY A 352 20.79 2.54 -9.24
C GLY A 352 21.83 1.72 -8.51
N LYS A 353 22.37 2.31 -7.44
CA LYS A 353 23.38 1.69 -6.57
C LYS A 353 23.04 1.96 -5.11
N PHE A 354 23.46 1.03 -4.26
CA PHE A 354 23.41 1.18 -2.82
C PHE A 354 24.80 1.29 -2.23
N TYR A 355 24.95 2.21 -1.28
CA TYR A 355 26.21 2.40 -0.57
C TYR A 355 25.99 2.32 0.93
N ARG A 356 26.81 1.51 1.58
CA ARG A 356 26.96 1.50 3.03
C ARG A 356 28.06 2.48 3.44
N GLN A 357 27.80 3.28 4.47
CA GLN A 357 28.78 4.22 5.03
C GLN A 357 28.66 4.33 6.55
N ASP A 358 29.75 4.07 7.29
CA ASP A 358 29.78 4.20 8.75
C ASP A 358 29.54 5.64 9.23
N ARG A 359 28.92 5.78 10.40
CA ARG A 359 28.63 7.07 11.07
C ARG A 359 29.75 7.53 12.01
N THR A 360 30.60 6.61 12.50
CA THR A 360 31.55 6.92 13.57
C THR A 360 32.93 7.44 13.09
N PRO A 361 33.45 8.54 13.68
CA PRO A 361 34.63 9.26 13.16
C PRO A 361 35.93 8.93 13.93
N GLU A 362 36.37 7.68 14.03
CA GLU A 362 37.69 7.41 14.65
C GLU A 362 38.86 7.45 13.67
N TRP A 363 38.61 7.36 12.36
CA TRP A 363 39.57 7.64 11.30
C TRP A 363 38.81 7.79 9.98
N TYR A 364 38.62 9.03 9.51
CA TYR A 364 38.02 9.32 8.21
C TYR A 364 38.91 8.70 7.10
N ASP A 365 38.56 7.53 6.57
CA ASP A 365 39.02 7.06 5.26
C ASP A 365 37.86 7.21 4.28
N PHE A 366 37.97 8.20 3.39
CA PHE A 366 36.98 8.50 2.35
C PHE A 366 36.77 7.35 1.35
N ASN A 367 37.57 6.29 1.42
CA ASN A 367 37.43 5.09 0.60
C ASN A 367 36.67 3.95 1.30
N ASP A 368 36.24 4.11 2.55
CA ASP A 368 35.51 3.07 3.30
C ASP A 368 33.99 3.12 3.01
N ARG A 369 33.67 3.22 1.72
CA ARG A 369 32.30 3.10 1.20
C ARG A 369 32.21 1.76 0.52
N GLU A 370 31.36 0.90 1.04
CA GLU A 370 31.10 -0.39 0.44
C GLU A 370 29.89 -0.25 -0.48
N GLU A 371 30.12 -0.42 -1.78
CA GLU A 371 29.01 -0.61 -2.73
C GLU A 371 28.37 -1.96 -2.40
N ILE A 372 27.06 -1.95 -2.14
CA ILE A 372 26.32 -3.17 -1.86
C ILE A 372 26.03 -3.86 -3.21
N GLU A 373 26.70 -4.98 -3.46
CA GLU A 373 26.36 -5.84 -4.59
C GLU A 373 25.04 -6.57 -4.29
N LEU A 374 23.99 -6.26 -5.07
CA LEU A 374 22.72 -6.97 -5.00
C LEU A 374 22.95 -8.45 -5.36
N LYS A 375 22.66 -9.36 -4.42
CA LYS A 375 22.76 -10.81 -4.68
C LYS A 375 21.68 -11.24 -5.67
N GLY A 376 22.05 -11.39 -6.94
CA GLY A 376 21.15 -11.91 -7.98
C GLY A 376 21.40 -11.37 -9.38
N GLY A 377 22.17 -10.30 -9.54
CA GLY A 377 22.58 -9.81 -10.86
C GLY A 377 23.81 -10.59 -11.38
N GLU A 378 23.66 -11.41 -12.41
CA GLU A 378 24.84 -11.79 -13.19
C GLU A 378 25.40 -10.53 -13.89
N PRO A 379 26.71 -10.23 -13.81
CA PRO A 379 27.28 -9.08 -14.48
C PRO A 379 27.10 -9.21 -16.00
N GLY A 380 26.24 -8.37 -16.57
CA GLY A 380 26.00 -8.29 -18.01
C GLY A 380 24.80 -9.09 -18.55
N ASN A 381 23.85 -9.48 -17.69
CA ASN A 381 22.55 -9.93 -18.17
C ASN A 381 21.59 -8.74 -18.26
N GLU A 382 20.98 -8.53 -19.43
CA GLU A 382 19.97 -7.48 -19.68
C GLU A 382 18.68 -7.68 -18.84
N ASP A 383 18.63 -8.73 -18.00
CA ASP A 383 17.52 -9.13 -17.12
C ASP A 383 17.94 -9.20 -15.62
N GLY A 384 19.12 -8.68 -15.24
CA GLY A 384 19.44 -8.45 -13.82
C GLY A 384 18.68 -7.23 -13.28
N TYR A 385 18.56 -7.05 -11.96
CA TYR A 385 18.02 -5.82 -11.35
C TYR A 385 18.91 -4.61 -11.71
N ASP A 386 18.83 -4.13 -12.95
CA ASP A 386 19.22 -2.78 -13.31
C ASP A 386 18.14 -1.89 -12.66
N SER A 387 18.38 -1.53 -11.40
CA SER A 387 17.51 -0.62 -10.67
C SER A 387 17.64 0.78 -11.30
N HIS A 388 16.99 1.04 -12.43
CA HIS A 388 17.03 2.38 -13.02
C HIS A 388 16.26 3.34 -12.10
N GLY A 389 16.73 4.58 -12.00
CA GLY A 389 16.03 5.68 -11.30
C GLY A 389 15.64 5.41 -9.84
N VAL A 390 16.50 4.78 -9.03
CA VAL A 390 16.23 4.65 -7.59
C VAL A 390 16.32 6.03 -6.94
N GLU A 391 15.20 6.49 -6.40
CA GLU A 391 15.09 7.79 -5.76
C GLU A 391 15.28 7.64 -4.25
N GLU A 392 14.21 7.37 -3.50
CA GLU A 392 14.24 7.24 -2.04
C GLU A 392 14.23 5.78 -1.56
N ALA A 393 14.78 5.56 -0.36
CA ALA A 393 14.81 4.26 0.30
C ALA A 393 14.33 4.39 1.75
N VAL A 394 13.48 3.46 2.18
CA VAL A 394 13.00 3.37 3.58
C VAL A 394 13.16 1.95 4.08
N GLU A 395 13.72 1.79 5.28
CA GLU A 395 13.79 0.50 5.95
C GLU A 395 12.56 0.25 6.82
N ILE A 396 11.91 -0.90 6.61
CA ILE A 396 10.68 -1.32 7.28
C ILE A 396 10.77 -2.82 7.54
N ASP A 397 10.68 -3.24 8.80
CA ASP A 397 10.60 -4.66 9.21
C ASP A 397 11.63 -5.61 8.58
N GLY A 398 12.87 -5.13 8.44
CA GLY A 398 13.97 -5.91 7.87
C GLY A 398 13.96 -5.99 6.34
N GLU A 399 13.24 -5.09 5.69
CA GLU A 399 13.18 -4.87 4.24
C GLU A 399 13.54 -3.42 3.93
N ILE A 400 14.16 -3.16 2.78
CA ILE A 400 14.24 -1.83 2.19
C ILE A 400 13.17 -1.72 1.11
N VAL A 401 12.30 -0.72 1.25
CA VAL A 401 11.36 -0.29 0.22
C VAL A 401 11.99 0.84 -0.57
N LEU A 402 11.92 0.73 -1.89
CA LEU A 402 12.51 1.67 -2.83
C LEU A 402 11.42 2.33 -3.66
N ALA A 403 11.59 3.62 -3.93
CA ALA A 403 10.84 4.32 -4.97
C ALA A 403 11.68 4.46 -6.23
N HIS A 404 11.06 4.21 -7.39
CA HIS A 404 11.69 4.30 -8.69
C HIS A 404 11.04 5.39 -9.54
N GLU A 405 11.82 6.38 -9.96
CA GLU A 405 11.41 7.36 -10.96
C GLU A 405 11.13 6.69 -12.32
N SER A 406 11.89 5.64 -12.69
CA SER A 406 11.74 4.93 -13.96
C SER A 406 10.39 4.24 -14.15
N GLY A 407 9.71 3.88 -13.05
CA GLY A 407 8.36 3.31 -13.06
C GLY A 407 7.26 4.32 -13.42
N ALA A 408 7.55 5.62 -13.38
CA ALA A 408 6.57 6.67 -13.59
C ALA A 408 6.04 6.74 -15.04
N TYR A 409 4.80 7.23 -15.18
CA TYR A 409 4.12 7.33 -16.48
C TYR A 409 4.91 8.12 -17.53
N GLY A 410 5.61 9.19 -17.12
CA GLY A 410 6.39 10.05 -18.01
C GLY A 410 7.59 9.34 -18.67
N TYR A 411 8.13 8.30 -18.03
CA TYR A 411 9.25 7.54 -18.55
C TYR A 411 8.81 6.32 -19.39
N GLN A 412 7.50 6.03 -19.48
CA GLN A 412 6.95 4.97 -20.33
C GLN A 412 7.27 5.20 -21.81
N LYS A 413 8.18 4.38 -22.38
CA LYS A 413 8.70 4.50 -23.76
C LYS A 413 7.61 4.53 -24.84
N ASN A 414 6.41 4.02 -24.57
CA ASN A 414 5.20 4.33 -25.35
C ASN A 414 3.98 4.47 -24.42
N PRO A 415 3.05 5.40 -24.69
CA PRO A 415 1.76 5.44 -24.00
C PRO A 415 1.01 4.11 -24.22
N GLY A 416 0.94 3.27 -23.18
CA GLY A 416 0.32 1.95 -23.24
C GLY A 416 1.28 0.76 -23.48
N SER A 417 2.59 0.97 -23.53
CA SER A 417 3.58 -0.09 -23.25
C SER A 417 4.38 0.33 -22.02
N LYS A 418 4.14 -0.33 -20.89
CA LYS A 418 4.92 -0.12 -19.66
C LYS A 418 6.41 -0.38 -19.98
N TRP A 419 7.32 0.40 -19.41
CA TRP A 419 8.59 -0.24 -19.05
C TRP A 419 8.24 -1.23 -17.95
N ASP A 420 8.82 -2.43 -17.99
CA ASP A 420 8.50 -3.48 -17.03
C ASP A 420 9.09 -3.21 -15.62
N GLU A 421 9.43 -1.95 -15.32
CA GLU A 421 10.00 -1.54 -14.04
C GLU A 421 8.91 -1.02 -13.10
N PRO A 422 8.85 -1.52 -11.86
CA PRO A 422 7.84 -1.11 -10.90
C PRO A 422 8.13 0.25 -10.28
N GLU A 423 7.09 0.95 -9.80
CA GLU A 423 7.25 2.22 -9.07
C GLU A 423 7.78 1.99 -7.65
N LEU A 424 7.41 0.87 -7.01
CA LEU A 424 7.97 0.46 -5.72
C LEU A 424 8.54 -0.95 -5.77
N THR A 425 9.66 -1.15 -5.09
CA THR A 425 10.29 -2.47 -4.92
C THR A 425 10.60 -2.73 -3.45
N ARG A 426 10.46 -3.97 -3.00
CA ARG A 426 10.92 -4.44 -1.68
C ARG A 426 12.10 -5.38 -1.84
N ILE A 427 13.14 -5.14 -1.05
CA ILE A 427 14.32 -5.99 -1.01
C ILE A 427 14.60 -6.34 0.45
N SER A 428 14.82 -7.61 0.76
CA SER A 428 15.18 -8.00 2.13
C SER A 428 16.59 -7.52 2.48
N LEU A 429 16.84 -7.21 3.75
CA LEU A 429 18.19 -6.85 4.20
C LEU A 429 19.20 -7.98 3.93
N ASP A 430 18.79 -9.24 4.04
CA ASP A 430 19.63 -10.40 3.76
C ASP A 430 20.13 -10.44 2.30
N GLU A 431 19.28 -10.04 1.35
CA GLU A 431 19.61 -9.91 -0.08
C GLU A 431 20.63 -8.79 -0.32
N LEU A 432 20.54 -7.72 0.47
CA LEU A 432 21.52 -6.64 0.52
C LEU A 432 22.78 -7.01 1.33
N GLY A 433 22.82 -8.19 1.95
CA GLY A 433 23.92 -8.59 2.83
C GLY A 433 24.00 -7.76 4.13
N LEU A 434 22.91 -7.09 4.49
CA LEU A 434 22.75 -6.29 5.70
C LEU A 434 22.12 -7.16 6.80
N ASP A 435 22.61 -7.02 8.04
CA ASP A 435 22.03 -7.72 9.18
C ASP A 435 20.79 -6.94 9.68
N PRO A 436 19.62 -7.59 9.85
CA PRO A 436 18.42 -6.95 10.39
C PRO A 436 18.56 -6.46 11.83
N ASP A 437 19.52 -6.98 12.60
CA ASP A 437 19.76 -6.64 14.01
C ASP A 437 21.00 -5.72 14.20
N GLY A 438 21.67 -5.29 13.12
CA GLY A 438 22.88 -4.46 13.20
C GLY A 438 24.06 -5.12 13.92
N ALA A 439 24.05 -6.46 14.06
CA ALA A 439 25.10 -7.19 14.75
C ALA A 439 26.06 -7.86 13.75
N LEU A 440 27.36 -7.75 14.00
CA LEU A 440 28.38 -8.55 13.33
C LEU A 440 28.02 -10.06 13.42
N SER A 441 28.03 -10.72 12.26
CA SER A 441 27.82 -12.17 12.08
C SER A 441 28.45 -13.03 13.18
N PRO A 442 27.74 -14.02 13.74
CA PRO A 442 28.38 -15.15 14.38
C PRO A 442 27.99 -16.45 13.67
N GLY A 443 28.90 -16.95 12.85
CA GLY A 443 29.11 -18.39 12.77
C GLY A 443 29.48 -18.90 14.16
N ASP A 444 28.48 -19.43 14.87
CA ASP A 444 28.56 -20.44 15.93
C ASP A 444 27.23 -20.43 16.72
N ALA A 445 26.19 -21.08 16.19
CA ALA A 445 24.98 -21.36 16.95
C ALA A 445 24.66 -22.85 16.86
N GLY A 446 24.84 -23.56 17.97
CA GLY A 446 24.29 -24.89 18.16
C GLY A 446 22.76 -24.85 18.05
N TYR A 447 22.17 -26.00 17.75
CA TYR A 447 20.72 -26.21 17.70
C TYR A 447 20.08 -25.96 19.08
N GLU A 448 19.77 -24.70 19.40
CA GLU A 448 18.88 -24.35 20.49
C GLU A 448 17.48 -24.17 19.91
N THR A 449 16.57 -25.05 20.29
CA THR A 449 15.13 -24.98 19.97
C THR A 449 14.38 -25.41 21.20
N ASP A 450 13.45 -24.58 21.67
CA ASP A 450 12.49 -24.92 22.71
C ASP A 450 11.24 -25.55 22.06
N PRO A 451 11.00 -26.87 22.22
CA PRO A 451 9.82 -27.53 21.64
C PRO A 451 8.50 -26.94 22.12
N ASP A 452 8.44 -26.38 23.32
CA ASP A 452 7.21 -25.80 23.87
C ASP A 452 6.89 -24.46 23.19
N SER A 453 7.90 -23.69 22.79
CA SER A 453 7.74 -22.47 22.00
C SER A 453 7.21 -22.77 20.59
N LEU A 454 7.66 -23.87 19.95
CA LEU A 454 7.12 -24.31 18.65
C LEU A 454 5.65 -24.75 18.74
N VAL A 455 5.28 -25.49 19.80
CA VAL A 455 3.88 -25.86 20.05
C VAL A 455 3.02 -24.62 20.35
N GLY A 456 3.56 -23.66 21.11
CA GLY A 456 2.91 -22.39 21.39
C GLY A 456 2.65 -21.57 20.13
N ALA A 457 3.60 -21.51 19.20
CA ALA A 457 3.44 -20.88 17.90
C ALA A 457 2.39 -21.60 17.03
N ALA A 458 2.42 -22.94 16.98
CA ALA A 458 1.43 -23.73 16.27
C ALA A 458 0.00 -23.46 16.76
N GLY A 459 -0.20 -23.33 18.08
CA GLY A 459 -1.51 -23.02 18.65
C GLY A 459 -2.07 -21.64 18.24
N VAL A 460 -1.20 -20.65 18.00
CA VAL A 460 -1.62 -19.34 17.47
C VAL A 460 -2.04 -19.48 16.00
N LEU A 461 -1.26 -20.21 15.20
CA LEU A 461 -1.56 -20.46 13.78
C LEU A 461 -2.83 -21.30 13.59
N ASP A 462 -3.14 -22.24 14.47
CA ASP A 462 -4.42 -22.96 14.49
C ASP A 462 -5.61 -22.01 14.72
N GLY A 463 -5.46 -21.07 15.65
CA GLY A 463 -6.45 -20.02 15.90
C GLY A 463 -6.68 -19.13 14.68
N ALA A 464 -5.60 -18.75 14.00
CA ALA A 464 -5.65 -18.02 12.73
C ALA A 464 -6.36 -18.85 11.65
N THR A 465 -6.06 -20.14 11.54
CA THR A 465 -6.68 -21.06 10.57
C THR A 465 -8.19 -21.20 10.77
N SER A 466 -8.66 -21.28 12.03
CA SER A 466 -10.10 -21.30 12.34
C SER A 466 -10.82 -20.00 11.95
N THR A 467 -10.17 -18.86 12.18
CA THR A 467 -10.68 -17.54 11.81
C THR A 467 -10.75 -17.39 10.28
N LEU A 468 -9.68 -17.78 9.60
CA LEU A 468 -9.57 -17.78 8.14
C LEU A 468 -10.63 -18.69 7.49
N SER A 469 -10.87 -19.88 8.05
CA SER A 469 -11.90 -20.81 7.57
C SER A 469 -13.31 -20.23 7.70
N THR A 470 -13.58 -19.48 8.78
CA THR A 470 -14.87 -18.79 8.95
C THR A 470 -15.06 -17.71 7.89
N ALA A 471 -14.03 -16.90 7.63
CA ALA A 471 -14.05 -15.87 6.58
C ALA A 471 -14.22 -16.48 5.18
N ALA A 472 -13.49 -17.55 4.85
CA ALA A 472 -13.62 -18.29 3.59
C ALA A 472 -15.04 -18.83 3.39
N GLY A 473 -15.62 -19.41 4.46
CA GLY A 473 -17.00 -19.88 4.47
C GLY A 473 -18.03 -18.77 4.25
N ALA A 474 -17.80 -17.58 4.81
CA ALA A 474 -18.67 -16.43 4.59
C ALA A 474 -18.59 -15.93 3.13
N MET A 475 -17.38 -15.76 2.59
CA MET A 475 -17.16 -15.23 1.23
C MET A 475 -17.66 -16.19 0.15
N SER A 476 -17.42 -17.50 0.29
CA SER A 476 -17.90 -18.52 -0.67
C SER A 476 -19.42 -18.60 -0.78
N ARG A 477 -20.16 -18.13 0.24
CA ARG A 477 -21.63 -18.08 0.24
C ARG A 477 -22.18 -16.69 -0.08
N LEU A 478 -21.33 -15.66 -0.13
CA LEU A 478 -21.78 -14.30 -0.32
C LEU A 478 -22.22 -14.09 -1.77
N GLN A 479 -23.44 -13.59 -1.94
CA GLN A 479 -23.99 -13.25 -3.24
C GLN A 479 -24.74 -11.93 -3.14
N LEU A 480 -24.45 -11.00 -4.06
CA LEU A 480 -25.26 -9.80 -4.21
C LEU A 480 -26.38 -10.09 -5.21
N VAL A 481 -27.57 -10.41 -4.74
CA VAL A 481 -28.66 -10.79 -5.65
C VAL A 481 -29.11 -9.57 -6.48
N PRO A 482 -29.23 -9.65 -7.83
CA PRO A 482 -29.52 -8.49 -8.68
C PRO A 482 -30.77 -7.69 -8.29
N HIS A 483 -31.81 -8.37 -7.78
CA HIS A 483 -33.06 -7.71 -7.39
C HIS A 483 -32.87 -6.66 -6.28
N LEU A 484 -31.82 -6.76 -5.45
CA LEU A 484 -31.50 -5.76 -4.44
C LEU A 484 -31.14 -4.40 -5.05
N LEU A 485 -30.65 -4.39 -6.30
CA LEU A 485 -30.24 -3.20 -7.05
C LEU A 485 -31.39 -2.60 -7.89
N GLY A 486 -32.58 -3.18 -7.83
CA GLY A 486 -33.72 -2.83 -8.67
C GLY A 486 -33.70 -3.51 -10.04
N ASP A 487 -34.81 -3.42 -10.76
CA ASP A 487 -34.99 -4.08 -12.07
C ASP A 487 -34.42 -3.21 -13.20
N VAL A 488 -33.08 -3.20 -13.30
CA VAL A 488 -32.31 -2.54 -14.38
C VAL A 488 -31.28 -3.50 -14.99
N PRO A 489 -31.01 -3.45 -16.31
CA PRO A 489 -30.03 -4.31 -16.97
C PRO A 489 -28.64 -4.37 -16.31
N ALA A 490 -28.09 -3.23 -15.89
CA ALA A 490 -26.74 -3.19 -15.29
C ALA A 490 -26.66 -3.85 -13.90
N ALA A 491 -27.79 -4.09 -13.23
CA ALA A 491 -27.83 -4.76 -11.93
C ALA A 491 -27.31 -6.20 -12.01
N THR A 492 -27.71 -6.94 -13.05
CA THR A 492 -27.26 -8.32 -13.25
C THR A 492 -25.76 -8.37 -13.51
N THR A 493 -25.24 -7.53 -14.40
CA THR A 493 -23.81 -7.47 -14.71
C THR A 493 -22.98 -7.16 -13.47
N PHE A 494 -23.34 -6.12 -12.71
CA PHE A 494 -22.61 -5.77 -11.49
C PHE A 494 -22.67 -6.88 -10.44
N SER A 495 -23.85 -7.46 -10.21
CA SER A 495 -24.04 -8.60 -9.31
C SER A 495 -23.13 -9.78 -9.68
N ASP A 496 -23.11 -10.16 -10.95
CA ASP A 496 -22.36 -11.32 -11.43
C ASP A 496 -20.85 -11.09 -11.31
N THR A 497 -20.36 -9.90 -11.71
CA THR A 497 -18.95 -9.52 -11.59
C THR A 497 -18.51 -9.50 -10.13
N LEU A 498 -19.26 -8.84 -9.24
CA LEU A 498 -18.94 -8.80 -7.82
C LEU A 498 -18.97 -10.19 -7.18
N THR A 499 -19.99 -11.01 -7.49
CA THR A 499 -20.11 -12.37 -6.95
C THR A 499 -18.92 -13.24 -7.38
N LYS A 500 -18.52 -13.16 -8.66
CA LYS A 500 -17.32 -13.84 -9.15
C LYS A 500 -16.07 -13.36 -8.41
N TYR A 501 -15.92 -12.05 -8.22
CA TYR A 501 -14.78 -11.45 -7.56
C TYR A 501 -14.67 -11.87 -6.09
N VAL A 502 -15.77 -11.86 -5.32
CA VAL A 502 -15.78 -12.32 -3.93
C VAL A 502 -15.64 -13.84 -3.81
N THR A 503 -16.17 -14.61 -4.76
CA THR A 503 -15.98 -16.08 -4.78
C THR A 503 -14.50 -16.42 -4.96
N ALA A 504 -13.81 -15.73 -5.87
CA ALA A 504 -12.37 -15.91 -6.06
C ALA A 504 -11.56 -15.57 -4.79
N ALA A 505 -11.95 -14.53 -4.05
CA ALA A 505 -11.39 -14.25 -2.73
C ALA A 505 -11.62 -15.44 -1.77
N GLY A 506 -12.85 -15.96 -1.69
CA GLY A 506 -13.19 -17.12 -0.86
C GLY A 506 -12.37 -18.39 -1.18
N ASP A 507 -12.10 -18.64 -2.46
CA ASP A 507 -11.27 -19.76 -2.90
C ASP A 507 -9.80 -19.57 -2.47
N ARG A 508 -9.25 -18.35 -2.60
CA ARG A 508 -7.90 -18.01 -2.09
C ARG A 508 -7.80 -18.17 -0.58
N LEU A 509 -8.81 -17.71 0.17
CA LEU A 509 -8.85 -17.91 1.63
C LEU A 509 -8.86 -19.39 1.99
N THR A 510 -9.60 -20.22 1.24
CA THR A 510 -9.64 -21.68 1.47
C THR A 510 -8.26 -22.31 1.25
N ALA A 511 -7.54 -21.92 0.21
CA ALA A 511 -6.16 -22.36 0.00
C ALA A 511 -5.23 -21.87 1.13
N GLY A 512 -5.43 -20.64 1.62
CA GLY A 512 -4.70 -20.11 2.77
C GLY A 512 -4.92 -20.90 4.06
N VAL A 513 -6.13 -21.41 4.31
CA VAL A 513 -6.42 -22.31 5.45
C VAL A 513 -5.56 -23.55 5.40
N GLU A 514 -5.41 -24.17 4.22
CA GLU A 514 -4.57 -25.36 4.05
C GLU A 514 -3.09 -25.05 4.25
N ALA A 515 -2.63 -23.90 3.73
CA ALA A 515 -1.23 -23.46 3.88
C ALA A 515 -0.86 -23.18 5.34
N VAL A 516 -1.63 -22.33 6.03
CA VAL A 516 -1.37 -21.95 7.43
C VAL A 516 -1.51 -23.17 8.36
N GLY A 517 -2.52 -24.01 8.14
CA GLY A 517 -2.68 -25.27 8.89
C GLY A 517 -1.50 -26.21 8.69
N GLY A 518 -1.00 -26.37 7.45
CA GLY A 518 0.18 -27.18 7.17
C GLY A 518 1.47 -26.66 7.83
N ILE A 519 1.59 -25.33 7.98
CA ILE A 519 2.68 -24.69 8.73
C ILE A 519 2.57 -25.03 10.21
N ALA A 520 1.38 -24.91 10.80
CA ALA A 520 1.13 -25.25 12.20
C ALA A 520 1.45 -26.73 12.51
N ASP A 521 0.97 -27.65 11.67
CA ASP A 521 1.26 -29.09 11.78
C ASP A 521 2.76 -29.40 11.69
N SER A 522 3.49 -28.66 10.85
CA SER A 522 4.94 -28.81 10.70
C SER A 522 5.70 -28.37 11.95
N LEU A 523 5.24 -27.32 12.64
CA LEU A 523 5.82 -26.89 13.92
C LEU A 523 5.64 -27.94 15.02
N VAL A 524 4.45 -28.53 15.13
CA VAL A 524 4.17 -29.62 16.09
C VAL A 524 5.06 -30.83 15.81
N THR A 525 5.16 -31.21 14.53
CA THR A 525 6.03 -32.33 14.10
C THR A 525 7.51 -32.04 14.39
N GLY A 526 7.94 -30.80 14.19
CA GLY A 526 9.27 -30.32 14.54
C GLY A 526 9.55 -30.45 16.03
N ALA A 527 8.64 -29.94 16.87
CA ALA A 527 8.74 -30.02 18.34
C ALA A 527 8.88 -31.47 18.82
N ASP A 528 8.08 -32.39 18.30
CA ASP A 528 8.14 -33.82 18.66
C ASP A 528 9.43 -34.49 18.19
N THR A 529 10.03 -34.00 17.11
CA THR A 529 11.34 -34.47 16.65
C THR A 529 12.45 -34.01 17.60
N TYR A 530 12.42 -32.75 18.02
CA TYR A 530 13.39 -32.23 19.00
C TYR A 530 13.30 -32.95 20.35
N ARG A 531 12.08 -33.17 20.89
CA ARG A 531 11.88 -33.92 22.13
C ARG A 531 12.48 -35.33 22.06
N ARG A 532 12.27 -36.04 20.95
CA ARG A 532 12.84 -37.39 20.74
C ARG A 532 14.37 -37.39 20.69
N VAL A 533 14.97 -36.37 20.10
CA VAL A 533 16.44 -36.22 20.05
C VAL A 533 16.98 -35.94 21.44
N GLU A 534 16.36 -35.03 22.20
CA GLU A 534 16.74 -34.70 23.57
C GLU A 534 16.68 -35.93 24.48
N ASP A 535 15.57 -36.68 24.44
CA ASP A 535 15.41 -37.93 25.18
C ASP A 535 16.49 -38.95 24.83
N GLY A 536 16.81 -39.10 23.54
CA GLY A 536 17.85 -40.02 23.06
C GLY A 536 19.27 -39.62 23.51
N VAL A 537 19.58 -38.33 23.48
CA VAL A 537 20.87 -37.80 23.98
C VAL A 537 20.97 -37.99 25.49
N LYS A 538 19.91 -37.68 26.23
CA LYS A 538 19.85 -37.87 27.68
C LYS A 538 20.02 -39.34 28.07
N GLU A 539 19.30 -40.24 27.40
CA GLU A 539 19.45 -41.69 27.63
C GLU A 539 20.88 -42.17 27.30
N GLY A 540 21.48 -41.66 26.22
CA GLY A 540 22.88 -41.95 25.85
C GLY A 540 23.89 -41.46 26.89
N LEU A 541 23.72 -40.23 27.39
CA LEU A 541 24.57 -39.63 28.43
C LEU A 541 24.40 -40.34 29.77
N GLU A 542 23.18 -40.72 30.16
CA GLU A 542 22.92 -41.51 31.36
C GLU A 542 23.57 -42.90 31.28
N ARG A 543 23.52 -43.56 30.13
CA ARG A 543 24.22 -44.84 29.89
C ARG A 543 25.74 -44.71 29.94
N LEU A 544 26.31 -43.61 29.44
CA LEU A 544 27.75 -43.34 29.50
C LEU A 544 28.21 -42.93 30.91
N GLY A 545 27.41 -42.14 31.62
CA GLY A 545 27.67 -41.75 33.01
C GLY A 545 27.60 -42.93 33.99
N GLY A 546 26.78 -43.94 33.69
CA GLY A 546 26.75 -45.22 34.43
C GLY A 546 27.94 -46.16 34.14
N LEU A 547 28.80 -45.84 33.17
CA LEU A 547 29.97 -46.63 32.76
C LEU A 547 31.30 -46.05 33.25
N ILE A 548 31.30 -44.90 33.93
CA ILE A 548 32.47 -44.31 34.57
C ILE A 548 32.29 -44.46 36.10
N PRO A 549 33.08 -45.30 36.79
CA PRO A 549 32.91 -45.59 38.23
C PRO A 549 33.23 -44.42 39.15
#